data_AF-A0A117KNY9-F1
#
_entry.id   AF-A0A117KNY9-F1
#
_cell.length_a   1.000
_cell.length_b   1.000
_cell.length_c   1.000
_cell.angle_alpha   90.00
_cell.angle_beta   90.00
_cell.angle_gamma   90.00
#
_symmetry.space_group_name_H-M   'P 1'
#
loop_
_entity.id
_entity.type
_entity.pdbx_description
1 polymer ?
#
loop_
_entity_poly.entity_id
_entity_poly.type
_entity_poly.pdbx_seq_one_letter_code
_entity_poly.pdbx_strand_id
1 'polypeptide(L)'
;MEIKNVLDKVKAFEQEQIEKQKKSSSPKKSSSTADKVSLSQEAKLYAKALNVARQSPEERSEKIAALKEQIANNTYQPDAQKIAEKLVKEELDLWS
;
A
#
# COMPACT_ATOMS: atom_id res chain seq x y z
N MET A 1 28.63 14.30 -9.72
CA MET A 1 29.05 12.88 -9.88
C MET A 1 27.94 11.88 -9.47
N GLU A 2 26.68 12.30 -9.35
CA GLU A 2 25.65 11.47 -8.69
C GLU A 2 24.79 10.62 -9.64
N ILE A 3 24.86 10.87 -10.96
CA ILE A 3 24.02 10.20 -11.96
C ILE A 3 24.46 8.74 -12.18
N LYS A 4 25.76 8.43 -11.99
CA LYS A 4 26.28 7.06 -12.16
C LYS A 4 25.66 6.09 -11.14
N ASN A 5 25.50 6.55 -9.90
CA ASN A 5 25.01 5.74 -8.79
C ASN A 5 23.53 5.34 -8.93
N VAL A 6 22.73 6.13 -9.64
CA VAL A 6 21.31 5.82 -9.91
C VAL A 6 21.20 4.76 -11.01
N LEU A 7 22.03 4.87 -12.05
CA LEU A 7 22.05 3.92 -13.17
C LEU A 7 22.47 2.51 -12.72
N ASP A 8 23.43 2.43 -11.79
CA ASP A 8 23.88 1.16 -11.23
C ASP A 8 22.81 0.48 -10.36
N LYS A 9 22.01 1.26 -9.62
CA LYS A 9 20.87 0.75 -8.83
C LYS A 9 19.73 0.22 -9.71
N VAL A 10 19.48 0.86 -10.85
CA VAL A 10 18.46 0.41 -11.82
C VAL A 10 18.87 -0.90 -12.46
N LYS A 11 20.14 -1.03 -12.86
CA LYS A 11 20.67 -2.30 -13.42
C LYS A 11 20.64 -3.45 -12.43
N ALA A 12 20.96 -3.19 -11.16
CA ALA A 12 20.87 -4.19 -10.09
C ALA A 12 19.42 -4.65 -9.88
N PHE A 13 18.45 -3.73 -9.94
CA PHE A 13 17.03 -4.06 -9.84
C PHE A 13 16.54 -4.90 -11.03
N GLU A 14 16.98 -4.58 -12.26
CA GLU A 14 16.67 -5.39 -13.45
C GLU A 14 17.24 -6.80 -13.37
N GLN A 15 18.48 -6.96 -12.89
CA GLN A 15 19.11 -8.28 -12.70
C GLN A 15 18.37 -9.14 -11.67
N GLU A 16 17.94 -8.54 -10.55
CA GLU A 16 17.22 -9.27 -9.50
C GLU A 16 15.82 -9.76 -9.97
N GLN A 17 15.18 -9.01 -10.87
CA GLN A 17 13.91 -9.41 -11.51
C GLN A 17 14.09 -10.57 -12.49
N ILE A 18 15.17 -10.56 -13.26
CA ILE A 18 15.49 -11.61 -14.25
C ILE A 18 15.84 -12.93 -13.55
N GLU A 19 16.56 -12.89 -12.43
CA GLU A 19 16.86 -14.09 -11.63
C GLU A 19 15.63 -14.68 -10.93
N LYS A 20 14.71 -13.85 -10.43
CA LYS A 20 13.43 -14.31 -9.85
C LYS A 20 12.53 -14.97 -10.89
N GLN A 21 12.55 -14.51 -12.14
CA GLN A 21 11.84 -15.18 -13.24
C GLN A 21 12.47 -16.53 -13.61
N LYS A 22 13.80 -16.65 -13.68
CA LYS A 22 14.49 -17.92 -14.01
C LYS A 22 14.36 -19.01 -12.93
N LYS A 23 14.24 -18.65 -11.64
CA LYS A 23 13.99 -19.64 -10.56
C LYS A 23 12.59 -20.24 -10.55
N SER A 24 11.65 -19.69 -11.33
CA SER A 24 10.28 -20.22 -11.44
C SER A 24 10.08 -21.32 -12.48
N SER A 25 11.13 -21.73 -13.19
CA SER A 25 11.08 -22.74 -14.27
C SER A 25 11.79 -24.06 -13.91
N SER A 26 11.58 -24.58 -12.69
CA SER A 26 11.90 -25.99 -12.37
C SER A 26 10.60 -26.79 -12.21
N PRO A 27 10.35 -27.85 -13.00
CA PRO A 27 9.09 -28.58 -12.96
C PRO A 27 9.10 -29.57 -11.80
N LYS A 28 8.67 -29.14 -10.61
CA LYS A 28 8.25 -30.09 -9.57
C LYS A 28 6.80 -30.50 -9.83
N LYS A 29 6.69 -31.73 -10.31
CA LYS A 29 5.48 -32.50 -10.51
C LYS A 29 4.82 -32.77 -9.15
N SER A 30 3.79 -32.01 -8.82
CA SER A 30 2.76 -32.42 -7.85
C SER A 30 1.46 -31.68 -8.17
N SER A 31 0.44 -32.47 -8.44
CA SER A 31 -0.91 -32.11 -8.85
C SER A 31 -1.64 -31.26 -7.80
N SER A 32 -1.75 -29.96 -8.10
CA SER A 32 -2.92 -29.15 -7.79
C SER A 32 -2.92 -28.01 -8.81
N THR A 33 -3.86 -28.04 -9.76
CA THR A 33 -4.14 -26.89 -10.61
C THR A 33 -4.68 -25.77 -9.73
N ALA A 34 -3.76 -24.98 -9.16
CA ALA A 34 -4.06 -23.77 -8.43
C ALA A 34 -4.20 -22.63 -9.43
N ASP A 35 -5.26 -21.84 -9.31
CA ASP A 35 -5.44 -20.64 -10.11
C ASP A 35 -4.28 -19.67 -9.88
N LYS A 36 -3.58 -19.31 -10.95
CA LYS A 36 -2.45 -18.40 -10.91
C LYS A 36 -2.91 -17.00 -11.36
N VAL A 37 -3.09 -16.10 -10.40
CA VAL A 37 -3.39 -14.69 -10.69
C VAL A 37 -2.08 -13.93 -10.93
N SER A 38 -1.95 -13.25 -12.07
CA SER A 38 -0.79 -12.42 -12.42
C SER A 38 -1.19 -10.95 -12.49
N LEU A 39 -0.61 -10.12 -11.63
CA LEU A 39 -0.85 -8.68 -11.61
C LEU A 39 0.08 -7.96 -12.61
N SER A 40 -0.49 -7.02 -13.39
CA SER A 40 0.27 -6.21 -14.36
C SER A 40 1.34 -5.35 -13.67
N GLN A 41 2.38 -4.95 -14.42
CA GLN A 41 3.44 -4.09 -13.88
C GLN A 41 2.90 -2.71 -13.45
N GLU A 42 1.98 -2.15 -14.22
CA GLU A 42 1.31 -0.88 -13.93
C GLU A 42 0.52 -0.94 -12.62
N ALA A 43 -0.25 -2.01 -12.39
CA ALA A 43 -1.01 -2.16 -11.15
C ALA A 43 -0.09 -2.28 -9.92
N LYS A 44 1.07 -2.93 -10.06
CA LYS A 44 2.09 -2.97 -8.99
C LYS A 44 2.68 -1.59 -8.70
N LEU A 45 2.96 -0.80 -9.74
CA LEU A 45 3.48 0.57 -9.59
C LEU A 45 2.44 1.48 -8.94
N TYR A 46 1.18 1.42 -9.37
CA TYR A 46 0.08 2.16 -8.78
C TYR A 46 -0.11 1.82 -7.31
N ALA A 47 -0.17 0.54 -6.96
CA ALA A 47 -0.30 0.11 -5.57
C ALA A 47 0.85 0.61 -4.69
N LYS A 48 2.09 0.61 -5.21
CA LYS A 48 3.26 1.14 -4.49
C LYS A 48 3.17 2.66 -4.31
N ALA A 49 2.80 3.40 -5.35
CA ALA A 49 2.63 4.85 -5.29
C ALA A 49 1.51 5.24 -4.30
N LEU A 50 0.37 4.54 -4.34
CA LEU A 50 -0.73 4.72 -3.40
C LEU A 50 -0.28 4.45 -1.96
N ASN A 51 0.50 3.40 -1.74
CA ASN A 51 1.00 3.06 -0.42
C ASN A 51 1.94 4.15 0.11
N VAL A 52 2.88 4.63 -0.71
CA VAL A 52 3.78 5.75 -0.35
C VAL A 52 2.99 7.02 -0.04
N ALA A 53 1.99 7.36 -0.85
CA ALA A 53 1.14 8.53 -0.62
C ALA A 53 0.35 8.42 0.70
N ARG A 54 -0.19 7.23 1.01
CA ARG A 54 -0.87 6.94 2.28
C ARG A 54 0.09 6.93 3.48
N GLN A 55 1.35 6.61 3.24
CA GLN A 55 2.40 6.53 4.25
C GLN A 55 3.07 7.86 4.53
N SER A 56 2.69 8.99 3.88
CA SER A 56 3.24 10.30 4.21
C SER A 56 3.01 10.60 5.71
N PRO A 57 4.02 10.46 6.58
CA PRO A 57 3.78 10.29 8.01
C PRO A 57 3.61 11.62 8.74
N GLU A 58 4.24 12.69 8.23
CA GLU A 58 4.38 13.94 8.97
C GLU A 58 3.02 14.60 9.20
N GLU A 59 2.23 14.81 8.14
CA GLU A 59 0.87 15.37 8.29
C GLU A 59 -0.03 14.51 9.18
N ARG A 60 0.12 13.19 9.14
CA ARG A 60 -0.70 12.29 9.97
C ARG A 60 -0.28 12.35 11.43
N SER A 61 1.01 12.45 11.72
CA SER A 61 1.53 12.55 13.08
C SER A 61 1.08 13.85 13.76
N GLU A 62 1.12 14.97 13.04
CA GLU A 62 0.65 16.28 13.52
C GLU A 62 -0.85 16.27 13.79
N LYS A 63 -1.66 15.75 12.84
CA LYS A 63 -3.12 15.61 13.02
C LYS A 63 -3.45 14.73 14.23
N ILE A 64 -2.71 13.64 14.44
CA ILE A 64 -2.90 12.76 15.60
C ILE A 64 -2.55 13.48 16.91
N ALA A 65 -1.45 14.24 16.95
CA ALA A 65 -1.06 15.01 18.14
C ALA A 65 -2.13 16.04 18.52
N ALA A 66 -2.61 16.81 17.54
CA ALA A 66 -3.67 17.80 17.75
C ALA A 66 -4.97 17.16 18.26
N LEU A 67 -5.39 16.01 17.71
CA LEU A 67 -6.56 15.29 18.21
C LEU A 67 -6.36 14.80 19.65
N LYS A 68 -5.18 14.29 19.99
CA LYS A 68 -4.86 13.83 21.36
C LYS A 68 -4.97 14.96 22.38
N GLU A 69 -4.49 16.15 22.04
CA GLU A 69 -4.62 17.34 22.88
C GLU A 69 -6.09 17.75 23.07
N GLN A 70 -6.89 17.75 21.99
CA GLN A 70 -8.32 18.04 22.08
C GLN A 70 -9.07 17.04 22.97
N ILE A 71 -8.71 15.77 22.90
CA ILE A 71 -9.28 14.73 23.77
C ILE A 71 -8.88 14.97 25.22
N ALA A 72 -7.59 15.22 25.49
CA ALA A 72 -7.10 15.48 26.84
C ALA A 72 -7.77 16.72 27.48
N ASN A 73 -8.04 17.74 26.68
CA ASN A 73 -8.70 18.97 27.10
C ASN A 73 -10.23 18.89 27.12
N ASN A 74 -10.83 17.72 26.83
CA ASN A 74 -12.29 17.53 26.70
C ASN A 74 -12.96 18.47 25.66
N THR A 75 -12.21 18.96 24.68
CA THR A 75 -12.72 19.83 23.60
C THR A 75 -12.97 19.09 22.30
N TYR A 76 -12.61 17.81 22.24
CA TYR A 76 -12.93 16.95 21.11
C TYR A 76 -14.44 16.67 21.04
N GLN A 77 -15.11 17.24 20.03
CA GLN A 77 -16.53 17.00 19.76
C GLN A 77 -16.68 16.25 18.44
N PRO A 78 -16.95 14.94 18.46
CA PRO A 78 -17.18 14.19 17.24
C PRO A 78 -18.54 14.57 16.63
N ASP A 79 -18.57 14.65 15.29
CA ASP A 79 -19.77 14.94 14.53
C ASP A 79 -20.60 13.66 14.35
N ALA A 80 -21.73 13.58 15.04
CA ALA A 80 -22.61 12.42 15.04
C ALA A 80 -23.19 12.11 13.64
N GLN A 81 -23.44 13.13 12.81
CA GLN A 81 -23.97 12.93 11.47
C GLN A 81 -22.92 12.27 10.58
N LYS A 82 -21.67 12.73 10.65
CA LYS A 82 -20.55 12.10 9.91
C LYS A 82 -20.29 10.66 10.37
N ILE A 83 -20.43 10.38 11.67
CA ILE A 83 -20.31 9.01 12.18
C ILE A 83 -21.39 8.12 11.57
N ALA A 84 -22.66 8.55 11.61
CA ALA A 84 -23.76 7.79 11.04
C ALA A 84 -23.59 7.55 9.53
N GLU A 85 -23.19 8.58 8.78
CA GLU A 85 -22.92 8.46 7.34
C GLU A 85 -21.83 7.42 7.06
N LYS A 86 -20.73 7.44 7.82
CA LYS A 86 -19.63 6.48 7.65
C LYS A 86 -20.03 5.06 8.02
N LEU A 87 -20.80 4.87 9.09
CA LEU A 87 -21.31 3.54 9.47
C LEU A 87 -22.17 2.93 8.37
N VAL A 88 -23.10 3.71 7.81
CA VAL A 88 -23.96 3.25 6.71
C VAL A 88 -23.13 2.95 5.47
N LYS A 89 -22.14 3.80 5.14
CA LYS A 89 -21.26 3.57 4.00
C LYS A 89 -20.44 2.28 4.13
N GLU A 90 -19.84 2.02 5.28
CA GLU A 90 -19.07 0.79 5.53
C GLU A 90 -19.97 -0.44 5.40
N GLU A 91 -21.19 -0.38 5.92
CA GLU A 91 -22.18 -1.44 5.75
C GLU A 91 -22.56 -1.66 4.27
N LEU A 92 -22.67 -0.60 3.46
CA LEU A 92 -22.95 -0.75 2.03
C LEU A 92 -21.78 -1.34 1.24
N ASP A 93 -20.54 -0.91 1.54
CA ASP A 93 -19.32 -1.40 0.88
C ASP A 93 -19.04 -2.88 1.20
N LEU A 94 -19.46 -3.37 2.37
CA LEU A 94 -19.28 -4.78 2.77
C LEU A 94 -20.11 -5.78 1.94
N TRP A 95 -21.17 -5.32 1.28
CA TRP A 95 -22.11 -6.17 0.53
C TRP A 95 -22.09 -5.90 -0.98
N SER A 96 -21.20 -5.02 -1.45
CA SER A 96 -20.96 -4.70 -2.87
C SER A 96 -19.77 -5.47 -3.45
#